data_AF-A0A6G9AHH9-F1
#
_entry.id   AF-A0A6G9AHH9-F1
#
_cell.length_a   1.000
_cell.length_b   1.000
_cell.length_c   1.000
_cell.angle_alpha   90.00
_cell.angle_beta   90.00
_cell.angle_gamma   90.00
#
_symmetry.space_group_name_H-M   'P 1'
#
loop_
_entity.id
_entity.type
_entity.pdbx_description
1 polymer ?
#
loop_
_entity_poly.entity_id
_entity_poly.type
_entity_poly.pdbx_seq_one_letter_code
_entity_poly.pdbx_strand_id
1 'polypeptide(L)'
;MKTSIRLSWGLVVLPLSLLLMPAASAQVEFPVAQTALVAGAINEVAIVPALAQDSSSTTHLDNAVAALDKGDKTTTTQELKAGIAGLEAEAQAKPTSFKDKLLAQAGKLKALLPLIPTGALGNGVLGKAVSLAKLASGGNQLEGILAAGSLLGKGSQLTSGLGGIGSALSALGGGTQSTGQSLISTALGSVSKLDQGGLVAKAAEPAAKTQIGSVLNFVKGVL
;
A
#
# COMPACT_ATOMS: atom_id res chain seq x y z
N MET A 1 62.99 14.37 -5.63
CA MET A 1 63.51 15.53 -6.39
C MET A 1 62.58 15.81 -7.56
N LYS A 2 62.20 17.08 -7.73
CA LYS A 2 61.62 17.73 -8.93
C LYS A 2 60.15 17.38 -9.31
N THR A 3 59.23 18.31 -9.61
CA THR A 3 59.16 19.78 -9.51
C THR A 3 57.68 20.17 -9.70
N SER A 4 57.23 21.19 -8.97
CA SER A 4 55.94 21.88 -9.10
C SER A 4 55.80 22.64 -10.44
N ILE A 5 54.58 22.79 -10.98
CA ILE A 5 54.21 23.93 -11.84
C ILE A 5 52.79 24.41 -11.51
N ARG A 6 52.66 25.71 -11.28
CA ARG A 6 51.42 26.50 -11.13
C ARG A 6 51.12 27.25 -12.43
N LEU A 7 49.84 27.37 -12.80
CA LEU A 7 49.24 28.39 -13.69
C LEU A 7 47.77 28.50 -13.22
N SER A 8 47.18 29.61 -12.73
CA SER A 8 47.21 31.05 -13.01
C SER A 8 46.43 31.45 -14.29
N TRP A 9 45.38 32.28 -14.07
CA TRP A 9 44.56 33.09 -15.00
C TRP A 9 43.30 32.38 -15.53
N GLY A 10 42.09 32.96 -15.55
CA GLY A 10 41.71 34.35 -15.37
C GLY A 10 40.19 34.54 -15.24
N LEU A 11 39.88 35.79 -15.00
CA LEU A 11 38.60 36.47 -14.72
C LEU A 11 37.57 36.35 -15.86
N VAL A 12 36.29 36.07 -15.57
CA VAL A 12 35.14 36.63 -16.33
C VAL A 12 34.01 36.96 -15.37
N VAL A 13 33.59 38.23 -15.42
CA VAL A 13 32.47 38.85 -14.73
C VAL A 13 31.33 39.00 -15.75
N LEU A 14 30.10 38.58 -15.43
CA LEU A 14 28.85 39.39 -15.39
C LEU A 14 27.58 38.50 -15.46
N PRO A 15 26.44 38.99 -14.94
CA PRO A 15 25.26 38.23 -14.55
C PRO A 15 24.15 38.28 -15.62
N LEU A 16 23.36 37.22 -15.72
CA LEU A 16 22.06 37.28 -16.39
C LEU A 16 21.15 36.19 -15.81
N SER A 17 20.57 36.44 -14.63
CA SER A 17 19.47 35.62 -14.14
C SER A 17 18.16 36.14 -14.73
N LEU A 18 17.61 35.28 -15.55
CA LEU A 18 16.40 35.35 -16.34
C LEU A 18 15.17 35.65 -15.46
N LEU A 19 14.30 36.53 -15.95
CA LEU A 19 12.90 36.68 -15.54
C LEU A 19 12.20 35.31 -15.55
N LEU A 20 11.64 34.89 -14.40
CA LEU A 20 10.63 33.85 -14.35
C LEU A 20 9.27 34.50 -14.07
N MET A 21 8.42 34.53 -15.09
CA MET A 21 7.00 34.84 -14.99
C MET A 21 6.27 33.66 -14.32
N PRO A 22 5.40 33.87 -13.31
CA PRO A 22 4.44 32.87 -12.92
C PRO A 22 3.30 32.84 -13.95
N ALA A 23 3.19 31.73 -14.69
CA ALA A 23 2.02 31.43 -15.51
C ALA A 23 0.83 31.15 -14.57
N ALA A 24 -0.07 32.12 -14.47
CA ALA A 24 -1.40 31.94 -13.90
C ALA A 24 -2.14 30.88 -14.72
N SER A 25 -2.33 29.71 -14.13
CA SER A 25 -3.22 28.69 -14.70
C SER A 25 -4.64 29.04 -14.27
N ALA A 26 -5.49 29.31 -15.25
CA ALA A 26 -6.90 29.60 -15.08
C ALA A 26 -7.63 28.45 -14.36
N GLN A 27 -8.26 28.76 -13.23
CA GLN A 27 -9.30 27.92 -12.64
C GLN A 27 -10.57 28.10 -13.48
N VAL A 28 -11.03 27.00 -14.09
CA VAL A 28 -12.37 26.93 -14.65
C VAL A 28 -13.31 26.56 -13.50
N GLU A 29 -14.08 27.54 -13.06
CA GLU A 29 -15.24 27.37 -12.17
C GLU A 29 -16.27 26.45 -12.83
N PHE A 30 -16.65 25.38 -12.14
CA PHE A 30 -17.93 24.71 -12.36
C PHE A 30 -18.90 25.17 -11.26
N PRO A 31 -20.13 25.57 -11.61
CA PRO A 31 -21.08 26.17 -10.67
C PRO A 31 -21.51 25.16 -9.59
N VAL A 32 -21.23 25.50 -8.33
CA VAL A 32 -21.82 24.84 -7.16
C VAL A 32 -23.26 25.33 -7.03
N ALA A 33 -24.21 24.46 -7.39
CA ALA A 33 -25.60 24.60 -7.00
C ALA A 33 -25.70 24.40 -5.48
N GLN A 34 -25.85 25.51 -4.74
CA GLN A 34 -26.24 25.50 -3.34
C GLN A 34 -27.68 25.01 -3.26
N THR A 35 -27.90 23.83 -2.66
CA THR A 35 -29.24 23.39 -2.25
C THR A 35 -29.31 23.38 -0.74
N ALA A 36 -30.36 24.04 -0.26
CA ALA A 36 -30.72 24.41 1.09
C ALA A 36 -30.60 23.31 2.17
N LEU A 37 -30.23 23.77 3.36
CA LEU A 37 -30.42 23.10 4.65
C LEU A 37 -31.91 22.82 4.89
N VAL A 38 -32.30 21.54 4.97
CA VAL A 38 -33.51 21.10 5.66
C VAL A 38 -33.07 20.27 6.86
N ALA A 39 -33.34 20.80 8.04
CA ALA A 39 -33.28 20.08 9.30
C ALA A 39 -34.35 18.98 9.30
N GLY A 40 -33.91 17.73 9.36
CA GLY A 40 -34.78 16.57 9.47
C GLY A 40 -33.96 15.35 9.87
N ALA A 41 -34.23 14.82 11.07
CA ALA A 41 -33.57 13.65 11.61
C ALA A 41 -33.78 12.44 10.69
N ILE A 42 -32.71 11.99 10.04
CA ILE A 42 -32.61 10.66 9.46
C ILE A 42 -31.21 10.15 9.70
N ASN A 43 -31.16 8.99 10.35
CA ASN A 43 -29.97 8.24 10.69
C ASN A 43 -29.36 7.71 9.37
N GLU A 44 -28.67 8.59 8.65
CA GLU A 44 -28.01 8.26 7.39
C GLU A 44 -26.73 7.49 7.71
N VAL A 45 -26.85 6.16 7.68
CA VAL A 45 -25.72 5.25 7.55
C VAL A 45 -24.97 5.70 6.31
N ALA A 46 -23.90 6.45 6.52
CA ALA A 46 -22.94 6.80 5.50
C ALA A 46 -22.49 5.50 4.83
N ILE A 47 -22.99 5.26 3.62
CA ILE A 47 -22.46 4.23 2.74
C ILE A 47 -21.16 4.81 2.19
N VAL A 48 -20.12 4.75 3.02
CA VAL A 48 -18.76 5.08 2.64
C VAL A 48 -18.39 4.15 1.48
N PRO A 49 -17.87 4.65 0.34
CA PRO A 49 -17.37 3.79 -0.71
C PRO A 49 -16.28 2.88 -0.12
N ALA A 50 -16.56 1.58 -0.08
CA ALA A 50 -15.76 0.54 0.57
C ALA A 50 -14.42 0.23 -0.16
N LEU A 51 -13.75 1.24 -0.71
CA LEU A 51 -12.50 1.09 -1.46
C LEU A 51 -11.46 2.20 -1.15
N ALA A 52 -11.75 3.14 -0.23
CA ALA A 52 -10.80 4.16 0.22
C ALA A 52 -10.26 3.91 1.65
N GLN A 53 -10.69 2.84 2.32
CA GLN A 53 -10.34 2.55 3.72
C GLN A 53 -9.05 1.72 3.89
N ASP A 54 -8.44 1.37 2.76
CA ASP A 54 -7.39 0.37 2.63
C ASP A 54 -5.98 0.83 3.08
N SER A 55 -5.78 2.13 3.14
CA SER A 55 -4.52 2.71 3.60
C SER A 55 -4.50 2.92 5.11
N SER A 56 -5.61 2.86 5.84
CA SER A 56 -5.62 3.23 7.26
C SER A 56 -4.98 2.17 8.16
N SER A 57 -5.39 0.90 8.03
CA SER A 57 -4.91 -0.22 8.85
C SER A 57 -3.41 -0.48 8.65
N THR A 58 -2.98 -0.53 7.39
CA THR A 58 -1.58 -0.75 7.01
C THR A 58 -0.69 0.44 7.38
N THR A 59 -1.19 1.68 7.29
CA THR A 59 -0.48 2.88 7.76
C THR A 59 -0.30 2.87 9.27
N HIS A 60 -1.32 2.49 10.05
CA HIS A 60 -1.18 2.33 11.50
C HIS A 60 -0.13 1.27 11.86
N LEU A 61 -0.05 0.17 11.10
CA LEU A 61 1.00 -0.82 11.31
C LEU A 61 2.40 -0.29 10.97
N ASP A 62 2.56 0.47 9.89
CA ASP A 62 3.84 1.12 9.54
C ASP A 62 4.25 2.16 10.60
N ASN A 63 3.29 2.95 11.09
CA ASN A 63 3.49 3.91 12.18
C ASN A 63 3.89 3.22 13.49
N ALA A 64 3.34 2.03 13.78
CA ALA A 64 3.72 1.25 14.95
C ALA A 64 5.19 0.82 14.88
N VAL A 65 5.65 0.35 13.72
CA VAL A 65 7.07 0.01 13.48
C VAL A 65 7.95 1.24 13.60
N ALA A 66 7.56 2.36 12.98
CA ALA A 66 8.31 3.61 13.04
C ALA A 66 8.39 4.18 14.47
N ALA A 67 7.31 4.07 15.26
CA ALA A 67 7.30 4.45 16.67
C ALA A 67 8.18 3.53 17.51
N LEU A 68 8.21 2.22 17.19
CA LEU A 68 9.05 1.26 17.91
C LEU A 68 10.53 1.51 17.64
N ASP A 69 10.89 1.85 16.40
CA ASP A 69 12.25 2.23 16.01
C ASP A 69 12.73 3.49 16.76
N LYS A 70 11.81 4.43 17.03
CA LYS A 70 12.05 5.62 17.87
C LYS A 70 12.06 5.33 19.37
N GLY A 71 11.72 4.11 19.80
CA GLY A 71 11.58 3.73 21.20
C GLY A 71 10.29 4.21 21.88
N ASP A 72 9.32 4.74 21.12
CA ASP A 72 8.05 5.25 21.63
C ASP A 72 7.02 4.11 21.78
N LYS A 73 7.14 3.39 22.89
CA LYS A 73 6.28 2.25 23.26
C LYS A 73 4.80 2.61 23.35
N THR A 74 4.47 3.85 23.74
CA THR A 74 3.08 4.30 23.89
C THR A 74 2.43 4.44 22.51
N THR A 75 3.10 5.15 21.60
CA THR A 75 2.63 5.31 20.23
C THR A 75 2.63 3.97 19.50
N THR A 76 3.66 3.13 19.66
CA THR A 76 3.67 1.76 19.10
C THR A 76 2.45 0.97 19.54
N THR A 77 2.09 1.00 20.83
CA THR A 77 0.96 0.24 21.36
C THR A 77 -0.37 0.74 20.79
N GLN A 78 -0.55 2.06 20.68
CA GLN A 78 -1.78 2.64 20.14
C GLN A 78 -1.94 2.35 18.64
N GLU A 79 -0.90 2.62 17.86
CA GLU A 79 -0.89 2.38 16.42
C GLU A 79 -1.04 0.89 16.11
N LEU A 80 -0.38 0.01 16.87
CA LEU A 80 -0.54 -1.44 16.68
C LEU A 80 -1.96 -1.91 16.99
N LYS A 81 -2.59 -1.38 18.05
CA LYS A 81 -4.01 -1.69 18.35
C LYS A 81 -4.94 -1.21 17.24
N ALA A 82 -4.72 0.00 16.72
CA ALA A 82 -5.49 0.54 15.60
C ALA A 82 -5.32 -0.30 14.33
N GLY A 83 -4.09 -0.70 14.01
CA GLY A 83 -3.79 -1.58 12.89
C GLY A 83 -4.43 -2.98 13.03
N ILE A 84 -4.34 -3.59 14.22
CA ILE A 84 -5.00 -4.88 14.53
C ILE A 84 -6.52 -4.77 14.35
N ALA A 85 -7.14 -3.75 14.93
CA ALA A 85 -8.58 -3.54 14.80
C ALA A 85 -9.00 -3.31 13.33
N GLY A 86 -8.17 -2.59 12.56
CA GLY A 86 -8.34 -2.43 11.13
C GLY A 86 -8.28 -3.76 10.37
N LEU A 87 -7.31 -4.63 10.68
CA LEU A 87 -7.24 -5.98 10.10
C LEU A 87 -8.43 -6.85 10.47
N GLU A 88 -8.86 -6.81 11.74
CA GLU A 88 -10.03 -7.55 12.21
C GLU A 88 -11.31 -7.07 11.48
N ALA A 89 -11.48 -5.75 11.33
CA ALA A 89 -12.59 -5.18 10.57
C ALA A 89 -12.54 -5.59 9.09
N GLU A 90 -11.36 -5.58 8.47
CA GLU A 90 -11.19 -5.97 7.07
C GLU A 90 -11.47 -7.46 6.84
N ALA A 91 -11.07 -8.31 7.78
CA ALA A 91 -11.40 -9.75 7.78
C ALA A 91 -12.90 -10.01 7.97
N GLN A 92 -13.60 -9.13 8.68
CA GLN A 92 -15.04 -9.23 8.90
C GLN A 92 -15.85 -8.62 7.73
N ALA A 93 -15.28 -7.65 7.01
CA ALA A 93 -15.96 -6.94 5.92
C ALA A 93 -16.28 -7.85 4.72
N LYS A 94 -15.42 -8.83 4.42
CA LYS A 94 -15.67 -9.81 3.35
C LYS A 94 -15.25 -11.23 3.76
N PRO A 95 -16.11 -12.24 3.53
CA PRO A 95 -15.73 -13.64 3.69
C PRO A 95 -14.82 -14.07 2.53
N THR A 96 -13.52 -13.82 2.67
CA THR A 96 -12.50 -14.28 1.73
C THR A 96 -11.71 -15.44 2.34
N SER A 97 -10.96 -16.15 1.50
CA SER A 97 -9.98 -17.16 1.92
C SER A 97 -8.86 -16.58 2.80
N PHE A 98 -8.75 -15.24 2.86
CA PHE A 98 -7.78 -14.51 3.66
C PHE A 98 -8.31 -14.11 5.03
N LYS A 99 -9.62 -14.26 5.31
CA LYS A 99 -10.21 -13.93 6.60
C LYS A 99 -9.48 -14.63 7.76
N ASP A 100 -9.35 -15.95 7.70
CA ASP A 100 -8.68 -16.72 8.77
C ASP A 100 -7.20 -16.35 8.90
N LYS A 101 -6.54 -16.04 7.77
CA LYS A 101 -5.13 -15.60 7.76
C LYS A 101 -4.98 -14.20 8.36
N LEU A 102 -5.87 -13.26 8.02
CA LEU A 102 -5.91 -11.92 8.60
C LEU A 102 -6.15 -11.98 10.11
N LEU A 103 -7.12 -12.78 10.56
CA LEU A 103 -7.39 -12.99 11.99
C LEU A 103 -6.21 -13.66 12.70
N ALA A 104 -5.52 -14.61 12.04
CA ALA A 104 -4.32 -15.22 12.59
C ALA A 104 -3.16 -14.21 12.72
N GLN A 105 -2.95 -13.35 11.73
CA GLN A 105 -1.92 -12.29 11.80
C GLN A 105 -2.30 -11.22 12.83
N ALA A 106 -3.56 -10.80 12.90
CA ALA A 106 -4.08 -9.92 13.93
C ALA A 106 -3.87 -10.52 15.34
N GLY A 107 -4.14 -11.81 15.51
CA GLY A 107 -3.87 -12.55 16.75
C GLY A 107 -2.38 -12.59 17.10
N LYS A 108 -1.49 -12.84 16.13
CA LYS A 108 -0.04 -12.78 16.32
C LYS A 108 0.41 -11.37 16.75
N LEU A 109 -0.05 -10.32 16.07
CA LEU A 109 0.23 -8.93 16.43
C LEU A 109 -0.28 -8.59 17.83
N LYS A 110 -1.46 -9.09 18.20
CA LYS A 110 -2.06 -8.92 19.54
C LYS A 110 -1.24 -9.60 20.63
N ALA A 111 -0.61 -10.75 20.32
CA ALA A 111 0.33 -11.42 21.21
C ALA A 111 1.66 -10.64 21.38
N LEU A 112 1.99 -9.73 20.45
CA LEU A 112 3.16 -8.85 20.56
C LEU A 112 2.88 -7.60 21.41
N LEU A 113 1.61 -7.19 21.57
CA LEU A 113 1.23 -6.04 22.41
C LEU A 113 1.81 -6.08 23.84
N PRO A 114 1.73 -7.20 24.59
CA PRO A 114 2.32 -7.25 25.94
C PRO A 114 3.85 -7.21 25.94
N LEU A 115 4.53 -7.44 24.81
CA LEU A 115 5.99 -7.40 24.68
C LEU A 115 6.54 -5.99 24.37
N ILE A 116 5.70 -5.08 23.90
CA ILE A 116 6.07 -3.66 23.69
C ILE A 116 6.49 -2.98 25.00
N PRO A 117 5.66 -2.98 26.07
CA PRO A 117 6.03 -2.30 27.32
C PRO A 117 7.29 -2.92 27.95
N THR A 118 7.45 -4.25 27.86
CA THR A 118 8.62 -4.97 28.40
C THR A 118 9.91 -4.69 27.63
N GLY A 119 9.83 -4.11 26.42
CA GLY A 119 11.00 -3.88 25.56
C GLY A 119 11.61 -5.15 24.99
N ALA A 120 10.95 -6.30 25.17
CA ALA A 120 11.37 -7.58 24.58
C ALA A 120 11.05 -7.67 23.08
N LEU A 121 10.24 -6.73 22.56
CA LEU A 121 9.87 -6.67 21.16
C LEU A 121 10.95 -5.98 20.32
N GLY A 122 11.72 -6.78 19.58
CA GLY A 122 12.68 -6.27 18.61
C GLY A 122 12.00 -5.70 17.36
N ASN A 123 12.56 -4.63 16.78
CA ASN A 123 11.99 -3.97 15.60
C ASN A 123 11.85 -4.92 14.39
N GLY A 124 12.74 -5.90 14.28
CA GLY A 124 12.65 -6.95 13.26
C GLY A 124 11.48 -7.93 13.45
N VAL A 125 11.03 -8.17 14.69
CA VAL A 125 9.88 -9.06 14.97
C VAL A 125 8.58 -8.35 14.63
N LEU A 126 8.43 -7.09 15.07
CA LEU A 126 7.26 -6.29 14.74
C LEU A 126 7.20 -6.02 13.23
N GLY A 127 8.31 -5.61 12.61
CA GLY A 127 8.39 -5.35 11.17
C GLY A 127 8.02 -6.57 10.33
N LYS A 128 8.45 -7.78 10.71
CA LYS A 128 8.05 -9.02 10.02
C LYS A 128 6.57 -9.34 10.22
N ALA A 129 6.05 -9.21 11.44
CA ALA A 129 4.64 -9.45 11.72
C ALA A 129 3.74 -8.45 10.95
N VAL A 130 4.13 -7.18 10.92
CA VAL A 130 3.47 -6.12 10.14
C VAL A 130 3.55 -6.42 8.65
N SER A 131 4.70 -6.87 8.14
CA SER A 131 4.85 -7.25 6.73
C SER A 131 3.94 -8.42 6.36
N LEU A 132 3.81 -9.44 7.22
CA LEU A 132 2.87 -10.55 7.02
C LEU A 132 1.41 -10.08 7.08
N ALA A 133 1.08 -9.18 8.00
CA ALA A 133 -0.25 -8.57 8.09
C ALA A 133 -0.60 -7.77 6.82
N LYS A 134 0.35 -6.96 6.31
CA LYS A 134 0.22 -6.24 5.04
C LYS A 134 0.10 -7.20 3.85
N LEU A 135 0.82 -8.32 3.88
CA LEU A 135 0.72 -9.36 2.87
C LEU A 135 -0.68 -10.00 2.86
N ALA A 136 -1.22 -10.31 4.05
CA ALA A 136 -2.56 -10.87 4.21
C ALA A 136 -3.65 -9.89 3.78
N SER A 137 -3.53 -8.60 4.15
CA SER A 137 -4.43 -7.53 3.73
C SER A 137 -4.38 -7.31 2.22
N GLY A 138 -3.19 -7.15 1.62
CA GLY A 138 -3.04 -7.06 0.17
C GLY A 138 -3.59 -8.28 -0.58
N GLY A 139 -3.40 -9.48 -0.03
CA GLY A 139 -4.00 -10.72 -0.55
C GLY A 139 -5.54 -10.69 -0.49
N ASN A 140 -6.11 -10.25 0.63
CA ASN A 140 -7.56 -10.09 0.82
C ASN A 140 -8.16 -9.09 -0.18
N GLN A 141 -7.50 -7.95 -0.40
CA GLN A 141 -7.93 -6.97 -1.39
C GLN A 141 -7.91 -7.51 -2.81
N LEU A 142 -6.79 -8.15 -3.21
CA LEU A 142 -6.65 -8.71 -4.55
C LEU A 142 -7.65 -9.82 -4.80
N GLU A 143 -7.90 -10.68 -3.80
CA GLU A 143 -8.97 -11.67 -3.87
C GLU A 143 -10.36 -11.00 -3.96
N GLY A 144 -10.59 -9.92 -3.22
CA GLY A 144 -11.83 -9.14 -3.30
C GLY A 144 -12.04 -8.47 -4.67
N ILE A 145 -10.96 -8.02 -5.33
CA ILE A 145 -11.00 -7.49 -6.70
C ILE A 145 -11.28 -8.63 -7.70
N LEU A 146 -10.66 -9.79 -7.51
CA LEU A 146 -10.83 -10.96 -8.38
C LEU A 146 -12.23 -11.55 -8.27
N ALA A 147 -12.77 -11.60 -7.05
CA ALA A 147 -14.13 -12.05 -6.74
C ALA A 147 -15.21 -11.11 -7.29
N ALA A 148 -14.87 -9.85 -7.56
CA ALA A 148 -15.78 -8.91 -8.22
C ALA A 148 -16.04 -9.25 -9.71
N GLY A 149 -15.38 -10.27 -10.26
CA GLY A 149 -15.65 -10.81 -11.58
C GLY A 149 -14.84 -10.13 -12.68
N SER A 150 -15.26 -8.95 -13.14
CA SER A 150 -14.55 -8.23 -14.21
C SER A 150 -13.37 -7.44 -13.67
N LEU A 151 -12.19 -7.69 -14.24
CA LEU A 151 -10.98 -6.92 -13.95
C LEU A 151 -10.86 -5.65 -14.81
N LEU A 152 -11.66 -5.55 -15.89
CA LEU A 152 -11.69 -4.39 -16.79
C LEU A 152 -11.96 -3.10 -16.00
N GLY A 153 -11.08 -2.11 -16.15
CA GLY A 153 -11.14 -0.85 -15.40
C GLY A 153 -10.64 -0.93 -13.96
N LYS A 154 -10.16 -2.09 -13.49
CA LYS A 154 -9.53 -2.28 -12.16
C LYS A 154 -8.01 -2.37 -12.24
N GLY A 155 -7.40 -2.05 -13.38
CA GLY A 155 -5.95 -2.11 -13.61
C GLY A 155 -5.15 -1.35 -12.55
N SER A 156 -5.57 -0.12 -12.22
CA SER A 156 -4.93 0.69 -11.18
C SER A 156 -5.06 0.07 -9.79
N GLN A 157 -6.23 -0.48 -9.44
CA GLN A 157 -6.44 -1.14 -8.13
C GLN A 157 -5.58 -2.40 -8.00
N LEU A 158 -5.50 -3.20 -9.07
CA LEU A 158 -4.66 -4.38 -9.16
C LEU A 158 -3.18 -4.03 -9.07
N THR A 159 -2.76 -2.98 -9.76
CA THR A 159 -1.38 -2.47 -9.73
C THR A 159 -0.99 -2.02 -8.33
N SER A 160 -1.85 -1.25 -7.66
CA SER A 160 -1.63 -0.81 -6.28
C SER A 160 -1.59 -2.00 -5.31
N GLY A 161 -2.53 -2.94 -5.40
CA GLY A 161 -2.55 -4.14 -4.56
C GLY A 161 -1.31 -5.02 -4.76
N LEU A 162 -0.90 -5.25 -6.01
CA LEU A 162 0.32 -6.00 -6.34
C LEU A 162 1.59 -5.28 -5.87
N GLY A 163 1.65 -3.95 -5.99
CA GLY A 163 2.74 -3.13 -5.47
C GLY A 163 2.83 -3.16 -3.94
N GLY A 164 1.69 -3.14 -3.25
CA GLY A 164 1.60 -3.30 -1.81
C GLY A 164 2.12 -4.66 -1.33
N ILE A 165 1.71 -5.75 -1.99
CA ILE A 165 2.22 -7.10 -1.71
C ILE A 165 3.72 -7.17 -2.00
N GLY A 166 4.20 -6.60 -3.11
CA GLY A 166 5.62 -6.58 -3.46
C GLY A 166 6.47 -5.87 -2.42
N SER A 167 5.95 -4.78 -1.88
CA SER A 167 6.61 -4.02 -0.80
C SER A 167 6.66 -4.83 0.50
N ALA A 168 5.56 -5.50 0.85
CA ALA A 168 5.51 -6.38 2.02
C ALA A 168 6.44 -7.60 1.90
N LEU A 169 6.57 -8.19 0.70
CA LEU A 169 7.51 -9.28 0.43
C LEU A 169 8.97 -8.84 0.52
N SER A 170 9.30 -7.66 -0.01
CA SER A 170 10.64 -7.09 0.15
C SER A 170 11.00 -6.87 1.62
N ALA A 171 10.04 -6.47 2.46
CA ALA A 171 10.26 -6.32 3.89
C ALA A 171 10.42 -7.67 4.62
N LEU A 172 9.82 -8.75 4.09
CA LEU A 172 9.96 -10.10 4.65
C LEU A 172 11.35 -10.72 4.33
N GLY A 173 11.88 -10.43 3.13
CA GLY A 173 13.19 -10.84 2.64
C GLY A 173 13.32 -12.32 2.24
N GLY A 174 14.51 -12.70 1.76
CA GLY A 174 14.89 -14.10 1.50
C GLY A 174 14.36 -14.68 0.17
N GLY A 175 14.32 -16.02 0.06
CA GLY A 175 13.89 -16.71 -1.18
C GLY A 175 12.45 -16.41 -1.58
N THR A 176 11.59 -16.13 -0.59
CA THR A 176 10.20 -15.69 -0.78
C THR A 176 10.11 -14.37 -1.54
N GLN A 177 11.07 -13.47 -1.36
CA GLN A 177 11.10 -12.19 -2.09
C GLN A 177 11.32 -12.42 -3.59
N SER A 178 12.32 -13.21 -3.98
CA SER A 178 12.64 -13.40 -5.41
C SER A 178 11.51 -14.09 -6.18
N THR A 179 10.93 -15.15 -5.62
CA THR A 179 9.80 -15.84 -6.25
C THR A 179 8.56 -14.96 -6.30
N GLY A 180 8.23 -14.29 -5.19
CA GLY A 180 7.07 -13.41 -5.11
C GLY A 180 7.17 -12.20 -6.03
N GLN A 181 8.34 -11.57 -6.13
CA GLN A 181 8.58 -10.44 -7.03
C GLN A 181 8.48 -10.84 -8.51
N SER A 182 8.94 -12.04 -8.87
CA SER A 182 8.80 -12.56 -10.23
C SER A 182 7.32 -12.78 -10.61
N LEU A 183 6.53 -13.37 -9.69
CA LEU A 183 5.09 -13.55 -9.88
C LEU A 183 4.36 -12.20 -9.98
N ILE A 184 4.70 -11.24 -9.12
CA ILE A 184 4.12 -9.90 -9.12
C ILE A 184 4.45 -9.15 -10.40
N SER A 185 5.70 -9.20 -10.87
CA SER A 185 6.10 -8.58 -12.14
C SER A 185 5.34 -9.18 -13.33
N THR A 186 5.16 -10.50 -13.35
CA THR A 186 4.37 -11.20 -14.38
C THR A 186 2.88 -10.80 -14.34
N ALA A 187 2.31 -10.72 -13.13
CA ALA A 187 0.95 -10.27 -12.91
C ALA A 187 0.78 -8.80 -13.35
N LEU A 188 1.70 -7.91 -12.97
CA LEU A 188 1.73 -6.51 -13.37
C LEU A 188 1.78 -6.36 -14.88
N GLY A 189 2.62 -7.13 -15.58
CA GLY A 189 2.66 -7.10 -17.04
C GLY A 189 1.33 -7.49 -17.69
N SER A 190 0.58 -8.40 -17.08
CA SER A 190 -0.77 -8.79 -17.54
C SER A 190 -1.81 -7.72 -17.18
N VAL A 191 -1.70 -7.11 -16.00
CA VAL A 191 -2.55 -6.00 -15.54
C VAL A 191 -2.34 -4.76 -16.40
N SER A 192 -1.11 -4.45 -16.83
CA SER A 192 -0.84 -3.34 -17.75
C SER A 192 -1.53 -3.52 -19.09
N LYS A 193 -1.60 -4.76 -19.62
CA LYS A 193 -2.40 -5.05 -20.84
C LYS A 193 -3.91 -4.93 -20.59
N LEU A 194 -4.33 -5.14 -19.36
CA LEU A 194 -5.72 -5.00 -18.92
C LEU A 194 -6.11 -3.51 -18.76
N ASP A 195 -5.15 -2.68 -18.36
CA ASP A 195 -5.29 -1.23 -18.24
C ASP A 195 -5.35 -0.53 -19.60
N GLN A 196 -4.75 -1.11 -20.65
CA GLN A 196 -4.84 -0.62 -22.04
C GLN A 196 -6.26 -0.60 -22.62
N GLY A 197 -7.22 -1.26 -21.96
CA GLY A 197 -8.63 -1.26 -22.37
C GLY A 197 -8.92 -2.00 -23.68
N GLY A 198 -10.18 -1.93 -24.11
CA GLY A 198 -10.65 -2.48 -25.39
C GLY A 198 -10.50 -4.00 -25.53
N LEU A 199 -10.30 -4.46 -26.78
CA LEU A 199 -10.19 -5.87 -27.12
C LEU A 199 -8.95 -6.55 -26.51
N VAL A 200 -7.86 -5.78 -26.33
CA VAL A 200 -6.62 -6.27 -25.71
C VAL A 200 -6.87 -6.62 -24.24
N ALA A 201 -7.55 -5.76 -23.50
CA ALA A 201 -7.86 -6.01 -22.10
C ALA A 201 -8.79 -7.21 -21.91
N LYS A 202 -9.76 -7.38 -22.81
CA LYS A 202 -10.69 -8.53 -22.78
C LYS A 202 -9.99 -9.86 -23.06
N ALA A 203 -9.00 -9.87 -23.94
CA ALA A 203 -8.16 -11.05 -24.19
C ALA A 203 -7.14 -11.30 -23.06
N ALA A 204 -6.65 -10.23 -22.41
CA ALA A 204 -5.70 -10.32 -21.30
C ALA A 204 -6.36 -10.69 -19.95
N GLU A 205 -7.67 -10.50 -19.80
CA GLU A 205 -8.40 -10.81 -18.57
C GLU A 205 -8.18 -12.24 -18.02
N PRO A 206 -8.33 -13.32 -18.80
CA PRO A 206 -8.10 -14.68 -18.28
C PRO A 206 -6.63 -14.92 -17.88
N ALA A 207 -5.68 -14.33 -18.59
CA ALA A 207 -4.27 -14.42 -18.24
C ALA A 207 -3.98 -13.66 -16.94
N ALA A 208 -4.47 -12.43 -16.80
CA ALA A 208 -4.35 -11.64 -15.58
C ALA A 208 -4.97 -12.35 -14.38
N LYS A 209 -6.17 -12.93 -14.54
CA LYS A 209 -6.83 -13.72 -13.49
C LYS A 209 -5.97 -14.88 -13.02
N THR A 210 -5.40 -15.64 -13.96
CA THR A 210 -4.50 -16.76 -13.65
C THR A 210 -3.25 -16.29 -12.90
N GLN A 211 -2.60 -15.22 -13.38
CA GLN A 211 -1.37 -14.69 -12.76
C GLN A 211 -1.63 -14.10 -11.37
N ILE A 212 -2.70 -13.34 -11.20
CA ILE A 212 -3.14 -12.82 -9.90
C ILE A 212 -3.49 -13.99 -8.97
N GLY A 213 -4.17 -15.01 -9.46
CA GLY A 213 -4.44 -16.25 -8.72
C GLY A 213 -3.16 -16.94 -8.23
N SER A 214 -2.11 -16.99 -9.05
CA SER A 214 -0.79 -17.50 -8.66
C SER A 214 -0.14 -16.65 -7.56
N VAL A 215 -0.21 -15.32 -7.66
CA VAL A 215 0.26 -14.42 -6.58
C VAL A 215 -0.52 -14.65 -5.30
N LEU A 216 -1.85 -14.78 -5.37
CA LEU A 216 -2.69 -15.06 -4.20
C LEU A 216 -2.35 -16.41 -3.56
N ASN A 217 -2.18 -17.47 -4.36
CA ASN A 217 -1.77 -18.78 -3.84
C ASN A 217 -0.38 -18.75 -3.22
N PHE A 218 0.56 -18.01 -3.82
CA PHE A 218 1.88 -17.79 -3.25
C PHE A 218 1.77 -17.09 -1.90
N VAL A 219 1.03 -15.98 -1.83
CA VAL A 219 0.80 -15.24 -0.59
C VAL A 219 0.13 -16.11 0.48
N LYS A 220 -0.83 -16.96 0.10
CA LYS A 220 -1.42 -17.98 0.99
C LYS A 220 -0.39 -18.99 1.49
N GLY A 221 0.58 -19.39 0.66
CA GLY A 221 1.65 -20.30 1.04
C GLY A 221 2.69 -19.68 1.98
N VAL A 222 2.84 -18.36 1.94
CA VAL A 222 3.77 -17.61 2.81
C VAL A 222 3.19 -17.33 4.21
N LEU A 223 1.86 -17.22 4.32
CA LEU A 223 1.11 -16.88 5.55
C LEU A 223 0.77 -18.08 6.42
#